data_AF-A0ABD1VRT6-F1
#
_entry.id   AF-A0ABD1VRT6-F1
#
_cell.length_a   1.000
_cell.length_b   1.000
_cell.length_c   1.000
_cell.angle_alpha   90.00
_cell.angle_beta   90.00
_cell.angle_gamma   90.00
#
_symmetry.space_group_name_H-M   'P 1'
#
loop_
_entity.id
_entity.type
_entity.pdbx_description
1 polymer ?
#
loop_
_entity_poly.entity_id
_entity_poly.type
_entity_poly.pdbx_seq_one_letter_code
_entity_poly.pdbx_strand_id
1 'polypeptide(L)'
;MHIKEVCLEGFKSCATRTVVPGFHPYFNAITGLNGSGKSNILDSICIVLGITTLQQVRASNLQELVYKQGQAGITKATVSVVFDNSDRTRSPLGYEDCPEITLTARNSLCTLQIVVGGRNKYLINGHLAQPSRVQNLFHSVQLNVNKPHFLIMQWRITKVLNMKPPEILSMLEEAAGTRMYESKKEAALKTLEKKQSNGRI
;
A
#
# COMPACT_ATOMS: atom_id res chain seq x y z
N MET A 1 0.04 13.37 -7.13
CA MET A 1 0.88 12.16 -7.14
C MET A 1 0.19 11.02 -7.88
N HIS A 2 0.88 10.26 -8.73
CA HIS A 2 0.37 9.02 -9.37
C HIS A 2 1.50 8.01 -9.60
N ILE A 3 1.19 6.73 -9.81
CA ILE A 3 2.20 5.71 -10.13
C ILE A 3 2.74 5.96 -11.54
N LYS A 4 4.06 5.89 -11.72
CA LYS A 4 4.74 5.93 -13.03
C LYS A 4 5.16 4.54 -13.50
N GLU A 5 5.69 3.75 -12.57
CA GLU A 5 6.29 2.46 -12.86
C GLU A 5 6.15 1.51 -11.67
N VAL A 6 5.98 0.22 -11.97
CA VAL A 6 6.03 -0.88 -11.00
C VAL A 6 7.09 -1.87 -11.45
N CYS A 7 8.04 -2.19 -10.58
CA CYS A 7 9.07 -3.19 -10.81
C CYS A 7 8.88 -4.36 -9.83
N LEU A 8 8.92 -5.58 -10.36
CA LEU A 8 8.80 -6.84 -9.62
C LEU A 8 10.03 -7.71 -9.89
N GLU A 9 10.61 -8.31 -8.87
CA GLU A 9 11.73 -9.25 -9.01
C GLU A 9 11.58 -10.37 -7.98
N GLY A 10 11.58 -11.63 -8.42
CA GLY A 10 11.38 -12.78 -7.54
C GLY A 10 10.02 -12.80 -6.82
N PHE A 11 9.00 -12.10 -7.34
CA PHE A 11 7.69 -11.93 -6.71
C PHE A 11 6.64 -12.84 -7.36
N LYS A 12 6.04 -13.75 -6.59
CA LYS A 12 5.00 -14.69 -7.01
C LYS A 12 5.35 -15.48 -8.27
N SER A 13 4.76 -15.16 -9.43
CA SER A 13 5.07 -15.80 -10.71
C SER A 13 6.18 -15.09 -11.50
N CYS A 14 6.59 -13.90 -11.07
CA CYS A 14 7.65 -13.10 -11.69
C CYS A 14 9.02 -13.53 -11.14
N ALA A 15 9.60 -14.59 -11.70
CA ALA A 15 10.92 -15.07 -11.30
C ALA A 15 12.01 -14.02 -11.57
N THR A 16 11.98 -13.43 -12.76
CA THR A 16 12.94 -12.42 -13.22
C THR A 16 12.40 -11.01 -13.03
N ARG A 17 13.30 -10.02 -13.14
CA ARG A 17 12.96 -8.60 -13.08
C ARG A 17 11.95 -8.26 -14.19
N THR A 18 10.77 -7.84 -13.79
CA THR A 18 9.66 -7.39 -14.62
C THR A 18 9.39 -5.92 -14.33
N VAL A 19 9.48 -5.06 -15.34
CA VAL A 19 9.22 -3.63 -15.22
C VAL A 19 7.93 -3.31 -15.98
N VAL A 20 6.99 -2.64 -15.33
CA VAL A 20 5.72 -2.18 -15.88
C VAL A 20 5.72 -0.65 -15.84
N PRO A 21 6.21 0.01 -16.91
CA PRO A 21 6.22 1.46 -16.99
C PRO A 21 4.91 2.01 -17.56
N GLY A 22 4.80 3.34 -17.64
CA GLY A 22 3.78 4.01 -18.45
C GLY A 22 2.40 4.07 -17.81
N PHE A 23 2.32 4.03 -16.47
CA PHE A 23 1.06 4.26 -15.79
C PHE A 23 0.57 5.71 -16.02
N HIS A 24 -0.66 5.82 -16.52
CA HIS A 24 -1.33 7.08 -16.78
C HIS A 24 -1.98 7.62 -15.49
N PRO A 25 -2.02 8.95 -15.26
CA PRO A 25 -2.57 9.53 -14.04
C PRO A 25 -4.07 9.28 -13.81
N TYR A 26 -4.83 8.93 -14.85
CA TYR A 26 -6.30 8.83 -14.77
C TYR A 26 -6.83 7.40 -14.86
N PHE A 27 -6.40 6.64 -15.87
CA PHE A 27 -6.96 5.32 -16.15
C PHE A 27 -5.88 4.39 -16.68
N ASN A 28 -5.83 3.19 -16.12
CA ASN A 28 -4.89 2.15 -16.49
C ASN A 28 -5.64 0.83 -16.64
N ALA A 29 -5.39 0.11 -17.74
CA ALA A 29 -5.92 -1.21 -17.96
C ALA A 29 -4.78 -2.24 -17.98
N ILE A 30 -4.89 -3.26 -17.13
CA ILE A 30 -3.94 -4.38 -17.10
C ILE A 30 -4.67 -5.62 -17.64
N THR A 31 -4.32 -6.02 -18.85
CA THR A 31 -4.95 -7.15 -19.55
C THR A 31 -3.94 -8.23 -19.88
N GLY A 32 -4.40 -9.47 -19.96
CA GLY A 32 -3.55 -10.61 -20.34
C GLY A 32 -4.24 -11.94 -20.12
N LEU A 33 -3.69 -12.99 -20.73
CA LEU A 33 -4.19 -14.36 -20.62
C LEU A 33 -4.27 -14.80 -19.15
N ASN A 34 -5.07 -15.82 -18.86
CA ASN A 34 -5.10 -16.41 -17.53
C ASN A 34 -3.74 -17.05 -17.21
N GLY A 35 -3.25 -16.84 -15.99
CA GLY A 35 -1.91 -17.27 -15.58
C GLY A 35 -0.76 -16.33 -15.97
N SER A 36 -0.99 -15.27 -16.75
CA SER A 36 0.05 -14.30 -17.17
C SER A 36 0.62 -13.42 -16.03
N GLY A 37 0.13 -13.56 -14.80
CA GLY A 37 0.57 -12.75 -13.67
C GLY A 37 -0.04 -11.35 -13.59
N LYS A 38 -1.05 -11.01 -14.41
CA LYS A 38 -1.75 -9.71 -14.37
C LYS A 38 -2.15 -9.25 -12.95
N SER A 39 -2.71 -10.16 -12.16
CA SER A 39 -3.14 -9.84 -10.80
C SER A 39 -1.95 -9.67 -9.82
N ASN A 40 -0.77 -10.20 -10.14
CA ASN A 40 0.43 -10.01 -9.31
C ASN A 40 0.91 -8.56 -9.36
N ILE A 41 0.68 -7.84 -10.46
CA ILE A 41 0.96 -6.41 -10.55
C ILE A 41 0.13 -5.66 -9.48
N LEU A 42 -1.16 -5.95 -9.40
CA LEU A 42 -2.04 -5.37 -8.38
C LEU A 42 -1.61 -5.74 -6.95
N ASP A 43 -1.36 -7.03 -6.69
CA ASP A 43 -0.88 -7.48 -5.37
C ASP A 43 0.42 -6.80 -4.95
N SER A 44 1.32 -6.56 -5.92
CA SER A 44 2.61 -5.93 -5.68
C SER A 44 2.46 -4.46 -5.27
N ILE A 45 1.53 -3.74 -5.90
CA ILE A 45 1.18 -2.38 -5.50
C ILE A 45 0.60 -2.40 -4.08
N CYS A 46 -0.35 -3.30 -3.81
CA CYS A 46 -0.99 -3.41 -2.50
C CYS A 46 0.01 -3.71 -1.38
N ILE A 47 0.95 -4.64 -1.57
CA ILE A 47 1.92 -4.99 -0.54
C ILE A 47 2.90 -3.86 -0.27
N VAL A 48 3.34 -3.12 -1.30
CA VAL A 48 4.22 -1.95 -1.13
C VAL A 48 3.53 -0.81 -0.40
N LEU A 49 2.24 -0.59 -0.68
CA LEU A 49 1.42 0.40 0.01
C LEU A 49 1.11 0.03 1.47
N GLY A 50 1.57 -1.14 1.95
CA GLY A 50 1.52 -1.52 3.36
C GLY A 50 0.21 -2.18 3.77
N ILE A 51 -0.36 -3.01 2.89
CA ILE A 51 -1.54 -3.82 3.21
C ILE A 51 -1.22 -4.77 4.37
N THR A 52 -2.07 -4.77 5.40
CA THR A 52 -1.88 -5.58 6.60
C THR A 52 -2.50 -6.97 6.49
N THR A 53 -3.54 -7.10 5.66
CA THR A 53 -4.30 -8.33 5.47
C THR A 53 -3.78 -9.09 4.24
N LEU A 54 -2.90 -10.08 4.44
CA LEU A 54 -2.26 -10.81 3.34
C LEU A 54 -3.23 -11.58 2.43
N GLN A 55 -4.41 -11.95 2.93
CA GLN A 55 -5.45 -12.57 2.12
C GLN A 55 -5.89 -11.65 0.97
N GLN A 56 -5.81 -10.33 1.14
CA GLN A 56 -6.13 -9.37 0.07
C GLN A 56 -5.13 -9.42 -1.08
N VAL A 57 -3.88 -9.82 -0.82
CA VAL A 57 -2.87 -10.11 -1.84
C VAL A 57 -2.73 -11.60 -2.10
N ARG A 58 -3.78 -12.41 -1.84
CA ARG A 58 -3.84 -13.84 -2.18
C ARG A 58 -2.62 -14.61 -1.68
N ALA A 59 -2.26 -14.38 -0.41
CA ALA A 59 -1.19 -15.07 0.29
C ALA A 59 -1.61 -15.34 1.75
N SER A 60 -1.22 -16.49 2.29
CA SER A 60 -1.44 -16.84 3.69
C SER A 60 -0.31 -16.30 4.59
N ASN A 61 0.89 -16.20 4.04
CA ASN A 61 2.10 -15.74 4.71
C ASN A 61 3.00 -14.98 3.72
N LEU A 62 4.03 -14.30 4.23
CA LEU A 62 4.91 -13.48 3.38
C LEU A 62 5.83 -14.31 2.47
N GLN A 63 6.14 -15.56 2.81
CA GLN A 63 7.01 -16.41 1.98
C GLN A 63 6.32 -16.81 0.66
N GLU A 64 4.99 -16.92 0.66
CA GLU A 64 4.18 -17.13 -0.55
C GLU A 64 4.26 -15.98 -1.57
N LEU A 65 4.74 -14.81 -1.16
CA LEU A 65 5.01 -13.70 -2.07
C LEU A 65 6.34 -13.87 -2.81
N VAL A 66 7.23 -14.75 -2.34
CA VAL A 66 8.49 -15.06 -3.01
C VAL A 66 8.27 -16.15 -4.06
N TYR A 67 8.94 -16.04 -5.20
CA TYR A 67 8.83 -16.98 -6.31
C TYR A 67 9.04 -18.43 -5.84
N LYS A 68 8.03 -19.28 -6.08
CA LYS A 68 7.98 -20.67 -5.61
C LYS A 68 8.35 -20.84 -4.13
N GLN A 69 8.01 -19.85 -3.28
CA GLN A 69 8.34 -19.85 -1.84
C GLN A 69 9.84 -20.05 -1.54
N GLY A 70 10.73 -19.68 -2.47
CA GLY A 70 12.17 -19.90 -2.32
C GLY A 70 12.70 -21.26 -2.78
N GLN A 71 11.83 -22.23 -3.11
CA GLN A 71 12.22 -23.60 -3.48
C GLN A 71 12.97 -23.70 -4.82
N ALA A 72 12.96 -22.63 -5.61
CA ALA A 72 13.65 -22.57 -6.91
C ALA A 72 14.94 -21.74 -6.87
N GLY A 73 15.58 -21.61 -5.71
CA GLY A 73 16.82 -20.85 -5.53
C GLY A 73 16.66 -19.33 -5.43
N ILE A 74 15.45 -18.80 -5.70
CA ILE A 74 15.12 -17.37 -5.55
C ILE A 74 14.55 -17.14 -4.15
N THR A 75 15.40 -16.79 -3.19
CA THR A 75 15.01 -16.63 -1.77
C THR A 75 14.60 -15.20 -1.40
N LYS A 76 14.57 -14.29 -2.38
CA LYS A 76 14.26 -12.87 -2.20
C LYS A 76 13.24 -12.40 -3.24
N ALA A 77 12.22 -11.68 -2.78
CA ALA A 77 11.35 -10.87 -3.62
C ALA A 77 11.61 -9.39 -3.38
N THR A 78 11.67 -8.60 -4.44
CA THR A 78 11.73 -7.14 -4.39
C THR A 78 10.59 -6.57 -5.21
N VAL A 79 9.76 -5.75 -4.57
CA VAL A 79 8.70 -4.99 -5.23
C VAL A 79 8.98 -3.51 -5.02
N SER A 80 8.64 -2.72 -6.02
CA SER A 80 9.22 -1.42 -6.24
C SER A 80 8.22 -0.56 -7.00
N VAL A 81 7.77 0.54 -6.42
CA VAL A 81 6.79 1.45 -7.06
C VAL A 81 7.37 2.85 -7.12
N VAL A 82 7.35 3.42 -8.33
CA VAL A 82 7.77 4.79 -8.63
C VAL A 82 6.53 5.67 -8.72
N PHE A 83 6.56 6.82 -8.05
CA PHE A 83 5.48 7.81 -8.09
C PHE A 83 5.96 9.11 -8.74
N ASP A 84 5.14 9.67 -9.63
CA ASP A 84 5.25 11.07 -10.02
C ASP A 84 4.73 11.96 -8.89
N ASN A 85 5.53 12.95 -8.50
CA ASN A 85 5.17 13.93 -7.47
C ASN A 85 5.33 15.39 -7.97
N SER A 86 5.15 15.61 -9.27
CA SER A 86 5.38 16.92 -9.89
C SER A 86 4.38 17.98 -9.42
N ASP A 87 3.19 17.52 -9.01
CA ASP A 87 2.15 18.36 -8.45
C ASP A 87 2.31 18.53 -6.93
N ARG A 88 2.82 19.71 -6.54
CA ARG A 88 3.03 20.12 -5.15
C ARG A 88 1.77 20.09 -4.31
N THR A 89 0.61 20.39 -4.88
CA THR A 89 -0.66 20.43 -4.14
C THR A 89 -1.13 19.05 -3.67
N ARG A 90 -0.62 17.99 -4.32
CA ARG A 90 -0.92 16.58 -4.03
C ARG A 90 0.29 15.83 -3.47
N SER A 91 1.31 16.55 -3.02
CA SER A 91 2.52 15.97 -2.44
C SER A 91 2.30 15.55 -0.99
N PRO A 92 2.91 14.44 -0.53
CA PRO A 92 2.95 14.11 0.90
C PRO A 92 3.64 15.22 1.71
N LEU A 93 3.23 15.39 2.96
CA LEU A 93 3.85 16.36 3.87
C LEU A 93 5.35 16.09 4.05
N GLY A 94 6.18 17.11 3.81
CA GLY A 94 7.64 17.05 3.89
C GLY A 94 8.33 16.55 2.60
N TYR A 95 7.61 16.47 1.49
CA TYR A 95 8.12 16.10 0.17
C TYR A 95 7.68 17.08 -0.93
N GLU A 96 7.23 18.28 -0.57
CA GLU A 96 6.68 19.30 -1.48
C GLU A 96 7.73 19.87 -2.45
N ASP A 97 9.00 19.90 -2.01
CA ASP A 97 10.14 20.33 -2.84
C ASP A 97 10.77 19.19 -3.64
N CYS A 98 10.19 17.99 -3.57
CA CYS A 98 10.61 16.83 -4.34
C CYS A 98 9.70 16.67 -5.58
N PRO A 99 10.06 17.25 -6.75
CA PRO A 99 9.25 17.18 -7.98
C PRO A 99 9.05 15.74 -8.45
N GLU A 100 9.98 14.88 -8.06
CA GLU A 100 9.73 13.47 -7.88
C GLU A 100 10.21 13.15 -6.47
N ILE A 101 9.47 12.34 -5.71
CA ILE A 101 9.98 11.78 -4.46
C ILE A 101 11.09 10.83 -4.90
N THR A 102 12.34 11.28 -5.07
CA THR A 102 13.50 10.51 -5.59
C THR A 102 14.83 11.18 -5.20
N LEU A 103 15.93 10.39 -5.17
CA LEU A 103 17.34 10.69 -5.53
C LEU A 103 18.29 9.96 -4.53
N THR A 104 19.06 8.93 -4.89
CA THR A 104 20.20 8.96 -5.84
C THR A 104 20.48 7.55 -6.41
N ALA A 105 20.79 7.45 -7.72
CA ALA A 105 21.22 6.27 -8.50
C ALA A 105 20.29 5.02 -8.47
N ARG A 106 19.33 4.95 -9.41
CA ARG A 106 18.15 4.05 -9.53
C ARG A 106 16.91 4.61 -8.83
N ASN A 107 16.10 5.27 -9.65
CA ASN A 107 15.00 6.16 -9.32
C ASN A 107 13.84 5.49 -8.56
N SER A 108 12.99 6.32 -7.99
CA SER A 108 12.45 6.14 -6.65
C SER A 108 11.50 5.00 -6.38
N LEU A 109 11.65 4.44 -5.18
CA LEU A 109 11.24 3.09 -4.89
C LEU A 109 10.69 3.05 -3.47
N CYS A 110 9.37 3.16 -3.30
CA CYS A 110 8.78 2.46 -2.16
C CYS A 110 9.05 0.98 -2.41
N THR A 111 10.04 0.46 -1.70
CA THR A 111 10.57 -0.88 -1.93
C THR A 111 10.15 -1.76 -0.78
N LEU A 112 9.52 -2.87 -1.09
CA LEU A 112 9.41 -3.96 -0.14
C LEU A 112 10.35 -5.07 -0.57
N GLN A 113 11.28 -5.41 0.32
CA GLN A 113 12.11 -6.60 0.20
C GLN A 113 11.61 -7.67 1.16
N ILE A 114 11.29 -8.83 0.60
CA ILE A 114 10.86 -10.01 1.33
C ILE A 114 11.96 -11.06 1.18
N VAL A 115 12.45 -11.59 2.29
CA VAL A 115 13.52 -12.59 2.31
C VAL A 115 13.00 -13.81 3.04
N VAL A 116 13.07 -14.99 2.42
CA VAL A 116 12.65 -16.25 3.07
C VAL A 116 13.55 -16.50 4.29
N GLY A 117 12.93 -16.68 5.46
CA GLY A 117 13.66 -16.83 6.74
C GLY A 117 14.37 -15.57 7.24
N GLY A 118 14.21 -14.44 6.55
CA GLY A 118 14.86 -13.17 6.88
C GLY A 118 13.90 -12.11 7.40
N ARG A 119 14.45 -10.92 7.69
CA ARG A 119 13.65 -9.74 8.03
C ARG A 119 13.24 -8.99 6.77
N ASN A 120 11.96 -8.66 6.69
CA ASN A 120 11.43 -7.81 5.62
C ASN A 120 11.84 -6.37 5.85
N LYS A 121 12.13 -5.65 4.76
CA LYS A 121 12.61 -4.26 4.82
C LYS A 121 11.77 -3.40 3.90
N TYR A 122 11.30 -2.28 4.43
CA TYR A 122 10.78 -1.20 3.62
C TYR A 122 11.89 -0.18 3.36
N LEU A 123 11.98 0.29 2.13
CA LEU A 123 12.83 1.41 1.77
C LEU A 123 11.96 2.52 1.18
N ILE A 124 12.22 3.75 1.59
CA ILE A 124 11.70 4.98 0.96
C ILE A 124 12.93 5.74 0.48
N ASN A 125 13.01 6.01 -0.82
CA ASN A 125 14.17 6.69 -1.42
C ASN A 125 15.50 5.99 -1.10
N GLY A 126 15.51 4.65 -1.05
CA GLY A 126 16.71 3.88 -0.69
C GLY A 126 17.07 3.87 0.80
N HIS A 127 16.39 4.64 1.65
CA HIS A 127 16.59 4.64 3.09
C HIS A 127 15.65 3.67 3.79
N LEU A 128 16.16 2.95 4.79
CA LEU A 128 15.35 2.04 5.59
C LEU A 128 14.24 2.81 6.30
N ALA A 129 13.01 2.39 6.11
CA ALA A 129 11.83 2.99 6.72
C ALA A 129 11.08 1.95 7.56
N GLN A 130 10.48 2.41 8.65
CA GLN A 130 9.52 1.58 9.39
C GLN A 130 8.20 1.46 8.62
N PRO A 131 7.47 0.33 8.73
CA PRO A 131 6.17 0.17 8.08
C PRO A 131 5.18 1.29 8.42
N SER A 132 5.18 1.78 9.66
CA SER A 132 4.37 2.92 10.11
C SER A 132 4.65 4.20 9.32
N ARG A 133 5.91 4.45 8.98
CA ARG A 133 6.31 5.62 8.18
C ARG A 133 5.80 5.52 6.74
N VAL A 134 5.87 4.32 6.15
CA VAL A 134 5.32 4.04 4.81
C VAL A 134 3.80 4.23 4.80
N GLN A 135 3.11 3.70 5.80
CA GLN A 135 1.68 3.90 5.95
C GLN A 135 1.34 5.38 6.09
N ASN A 136 2.00 6.10 7.00
CA ASN A 136 1.75 7.53 7.21
C ASN A 136 1.97 8.37 5.93
N LEU A 137 3.00 8.03 5.15
CA LEU A 137 3.26 8.67 3.85
C LEU A 137 2.04 8.53 2.94
N PHE A 138 1.56 7.30 2.72
CA PHE A 138 0.43 7.07 1.83
C PHE A 138 -0.90 7.58 2.37
N HIS A 139 -1.09 7.59 3.70
CA HIS A 139 -2.25 8.21 4.33
C HIS A 139 -2.31 9.72 4.07
N SER A 140 -1.16 10.42 4.05
CA SER A 140 -1.11 11.87 3.83
C SER A 140 -1.58 12.29 2.44
N VAL A 141 -1.43 11.41 1.44
CA VAL A 141 -1.89 11.58 0.06
C VAL A 141 -3.20 10.84 -0.23
N GLN A 142 -3.93 10.48 0.82
CA GLN A 142 -5.23 9.78 0.75
C GLN A 142 -5.19 8.42 0.04
N LEU A 143 -4.00 7.83 -0.15
CA LEU A 143 -3.83 6.47 -0.67
C LEU A 143 -3.78 5.50 0.51
N ASN A 144 -4.92 4.91 0.86
CA ASN A 144 -4.97 3.93 1.94
C ASN A 144 -5.48 2.58 1.45
N VAL A 145 -4.56 1.67 1.17
CA VAL A 145 -4.88 0.31 0.72
C VAL A 145 -5.52 -0.57 1.78
N ASN A 146 -5.41 -0.20 3.06
CA ASN A 146 -6.09 -0.93 4.12
C ASN A 146 -7.59 -0.58 4.17
N LYS A 147 -8.03 0.47 3.46
CA LYS A 147 -9.43 0.84 3.40
C LYS A 147 -10.20 0.00 2.39
N PRO A 148 -11.44 -0.40 2.70
CA PRO A 148 -12.14 -1.37 1.88
C PRO A 148 -12.51 -0.91 0.47
N HIS A 149 -12.57 0.40 0.26
CA HIS A 149 -13.10 1.02 -0.97
C HIS A 149 -12.00 1.38 -1.96
N PHE A 150 -10.74 1.44 -1.51
CA PHE A 150 -9.60 1.70 -2.39
C PHE A 150 -9.29 0.49 -3.28
N LEU A 151 -9.53 -0.72 -2.78
CA LEU A 151 -9.28 -1.97 -3.49
C LEU A 151 -10.55 -2.83 -3.56
N ILE A 152 -11.22 -2.78 -4.71
CA ILE A 152 -12.36 -3.64 -5.03
C ILE A 152 -11.86 -4.86 -5.79
N MET A 153 -11.59 -5.94 -5.05
CA MET A 153 -11.29 -7.24 -5.65
C MET A 153 -12.58 -7.92 -6.16
N GLN A 154 -12.44 -8.86 -7.08
CA GLN A 154 -13.56 -9.56 -7.73
C GLN A 154 -14.62 -10.10 -6.75
N TRP A 155 -14.22 -10.66 -5.61
CA TRP A 155 -15.16 -11.18 -4.59
C TRP A 155 -15.73 -10.11 -3.65
N ARG A 156 -15.13 -8.90 -3.66
CA ARG A 156 -15.53 -7.80 -2.78
C ARG A 156 -16.78 -7.09 -3.27
N ILE A 157 -17.10 -7.17 -4.57
CA ILE A 157 -18.30 -6.54 -5.13
C ILE A 157 -19.57 -7.06 -4.43
N THR A 158 -19.69 -8.37 -4.20
CA THR A 158 -20.82 -8.96 -3.48
C THR A 158 -20.90 -8.49 -2.03
N LYS A 159 -19.74 -8.26 -1.38
CA LYS A 159 -19.71 -7.69 -0.04
C LYS A 159 -20.22 -6.25 -0.03
N VAL A 160 -19.78 -5.43 -0.99
CA VAL A 160 -20.24 -4.04 -1.14
C VAL A 160 -21.75 -3.98 -1.37
N LEU A 161 -22.28 -4.86 -2.21
CA LEU A 161 -23.73 -4.95 -2.48
C LEU A 161 -24.56 -5.34 -1.23
N ASN A 162 -23.96 -6.02 -0.26
CA ASN A 162 -24.63 -6.48 0.97
C ASN A 162 -24.21 -5.68 2.21
N MET A 163 -23.57 -4.52 2.05
CA MET A 163 -23.12 -3.71 3.19
C MET A 163 -24.30 -3.17 4.00
N LYS A 164 -24.15 -3.20 5.33
CA LYS A 164 -25.15 -2.63 6.25
C LYS A 164 -25.02 -1.09 6.29
N PRO A 165 -26.09 -0.35 6.68
CA PRO A 165 -26.05 1.11 6.76
C PRO A 165 -24.83 1.70 7.50
N PRO A 166 -24.35 1.14 8.63
CA PRO A 166 -23.15 1.65 9.29
C PRO A 166 -21.87 1.48 8.46
N GLU A 167 -21.76 0.41 7.67
CA GLU A 167 -20.60 0.18 6.80
C GLU A 167 -20.61 1.17 5.63
N ILE A 168 -21.79 1.45 5.07
CA ILE A 168 -21.99 2.46 4.01
C ILE A 168 -21.63 3.86 4.52
N LEU A 169 -22.13 4.24 5.69
CA LEU A 169 -21.80 5.52 6.33
C LEU A 169 -20.29 5.65 6.54
N SER A 170 -19.66 4.57 7.02
CA SER A 170 -18.23 4.53 7.21
C SER A 170 -17.46 4.76 5.90
N MET A 171 -17.93 4.25 4.75
CA MET A 171 -17.31 4.56 3.45
C MET A 171 -17.45 6.04 3.09
N LEU A 172 -18.62 6.61 3.32
CA LEU A 172 -18.95 8.00 3.00
C LEU A 172 -18.10 8.98 3.82
N GLU A 173 -17.98 8.77 5.13
CA GLU A 173 -17.13 9.57 6.01
C GLU A 173 -15.65 9.53 5.60
N GLU A 174 -15.21 8.43 4.99
CA GLU A 174 -13.86 8.32 4.46
C GLU A 174 -13.68 9.06 3.15
N ALA A 175 -14.63 8.93 2.23
CA ALA A 175 -14.63 9.65 0.96
C ALA A 175 -14.71 11.18 1.19
N ALA A 176 -15.45 11.61 2.20
CA ALA A 176 -15.53 13.00 2.64
C ALA A 176 -14.31 13.46 3.46
N GLY A 177 -13.40 12.54 3.84
CA GLY A 177 -12.21 12.84 4.65
C GLY A 177 -12.50 13.14 6.13
N THR A 178 -13.73 13.01 6.61
CA THR A 178 -14.14 13.34 7.98
C THR A 178 -13.71 12.28 9.00
N ARG A 179 -13.44 11.05 8.56
CA ARG A 179 -13.06 9.95 9.47
C ARG A 179 -11.77 10.19 10.26
N MET A 180 -10.78 10.87 9.68
CA MET A 180 -9.54 11.21 10.41
C MET A 180 -9.82 12.20 11.55
N TYR A 181 -10.73 13.14 11.34
CA TYR A 181 -11.15 14.08 12.38
C TYR A 181 -11.90 13.35 13.51
N GLU A 182 -12.89 12.52 13.18
CA GLU A 182 -13.64 11.75 14.18
C GLU A 182 -12.73 10.80 14.96
N SER A 183 -11.80 10.11 14.31
CA SER A 183 -10.85 9.22 15.00
C SER A 183 -9.95 9.97 16.00
N LYS A 184 -9.47 11.17 15.64
CA LYS A 184 -8.68 12.02 16.54
C LYS A 184 -9.51 12.54 17.70
N LYS A 185 -10.75 12.96 17.44
CA LYS A 185 -11.71 13.40 18.45
C LYS A 185 -12.04 12.29 19.44
N GLU A 186 -12.31 11.08 18.95
CA GLU A 186 -12.61 9.92 19.79
C GLU A 186 -11.41 9.49 20.65
N ALA A 187 -10.18 9.54 20.10
CA ALA A 187 -8.96 9.29 20.85
C ALA A 187 -8.72 10.33 21.96
N ALA A 188 -8.99 11.61 21.66
CA ALA A 188 -8.90 12.69 22.64
C ALA A 188 -9.94 12.52 23.76
N LEU A 189 -11.19 12.18 23.42
CA LEU A 189 -12.26 11.90 24.38
C LEU A 189 -11.92 10.71 25.28
N LYS A 190 -11.45 9.60 24.71
CA LYS A 190 -10.97 8.43 25.50
C LYS A 190 -9.84 8.79 26.45
N THR A 191 -8.96 9.71 26.04
CA THR A 191 -7.86 10.18 26.91
C THR A 191 -8.39 11.03 28.06
N LEU A 192 -9.40 11.89 27.80
CA LEU A 192 -10.07 12.68 28.82
C LEU A 192 -10.81 11.79 29.83
N GLU A 193 -11.58 10.81 29.35
CA GLU A 193 -12.30 9.85 30.20
C GLU A 193 -11.33 9.09 31.12
N LYS A 194 -10.21 8.58 30.58
CA LYS A 194 -9.18 7.91 31.40
C LYS A 194 -8.57 8.82 32.45
N LYS A 195 -8.36 10.11 32.14
CA LYS A 195 -7.84 11.08 33.12
C LYS A 195 -8.87 11.40 34.21
N GLN A 196 -10.15 11.49 33.85
CA GLN A 196 -11.23 11.73 34.81
C GLN A 196 -11.52 10.51 35.69
N SER A 197 -11.41 9.29 35.15
CA SER A 197 -11.56 8.05 35.94
C SER A 197 -10.41 7.85 36.93
N ASN A 198 -9.19 8.23 36.54
CA ASN A 198 -8.00 8.11 37.39
C ASN A 198 -7.84 9.29 38.38
N GLY A 199 -8.63 10.37 38.21
CA GLY A 199 -8.61 11.57 39.06
C GLY A 199 -9.67 11.60 40.17
N ARG A 200 -10.46 10.53 40.33
CA ARG A 200 -11.35 10.36 41.48
C ARG A 200 -10.57 9.73 42.64
N ILE A 201 -9.99 10.60 43.47
CA ILE A 201 -9.65 10.31 44.88
C ILE A 201 -10.94 10.49 45.70
#